data_AF-A0A3M3Y8D5-F1
#
_entry.id   AF-A0A3M3Y8D5-F1
#
_cell.length_a   1.000
_cell.length_b   1.000
_cell.length_c   1.000
_cell.angle_alpha   90.00
_cell.angle_beta   90.00
_cell.angle_gamma   90.00
#
_symmetry.space_group_name_H-M   'P 1'
#
loop_
_entity.id
_entity.type
_entity.pdbx_description
1 polymer ?
#
loop_
_entity_poly.entity_id
_entity_poly.type
_entity_poly.pdbx_seq_one_letter_code
_entity_poly.pdbx_strand_id
1 'polypeptide(L)'
;MSQRVFGEIGGVEANAQGKYESGERTPKADYLAAVAARGVDVLYVLTGTPTPTPVNNLSDAEEKVLGSYRVLDKEHQDAIRRLATTIAELSAPGSTV
;
A
#
# COMPACT_ATOMS: atom_id res chain seq x y z
N MET A 1 -4.60 15.99 -7.19
CA MET A 1 -3.70 16.92 -6.47
C MET A 1 -2.74 17.56 -7.47
N SER A 2 -2.33 18.82 -7.31
CA SER A 2 -1.42 19.49 -8.27
C SER A 2 0.04 19.50 -7.78
N GLN A 3 1.00 19.73 -8.69
CA GLN A 3 2.43 19.85 -8.35
C GLN A 3 2.71 20.91 -7.29
N ARG A 4 2.00 22.05 -7.37
CA ARG A 4 2.10 23.11 -6.36
C ARG A 4 1.72 22.61 -4.96
N VAL A 5 0.60 21.89 -4.86
CA VAL A 5 0.13 21.35 -3.57
C VAL A 5 1.11 20.32 -3.00
N PHE A 6 1.68 19.46 -3.85
CA PHE A 6 2.72 18.52 -3.42
C PHE A 6 4.01 19.22 -2.98
N GLY A 7 4.44 20.24 -3.73
CA GLY A 7 5.57 21.07 -3.36
C GLY A 7 5.37 21.69 -1.99
N GLU A 8 4.23 22.34 -1.76
CA GLU A 8 3.88 22.97 -0.48
C GLU A 8 3.91 21.96 0.68
N ILE A 9 3.34 20.76 0.50
CA ILE A 9 3.38 19.70 1.51
C ILE A 9 4.83 19.32 1.85
N GLY A 10 5.67 19.17 0.84
CA GLY A 10 7.07 18.79 0.98
C GLY A 10 8.03 19.94 1.32
N GLY A 11 7.52 21.16 1.50
CA GLY A 11 8.33 22.35 1.78
C GLY A 11 9.21 22.79 0.60
N VAL A 12 8.78 22.52 -0.64
CA VAL A 12 9.51 22.87 -1.86
C VAL A 12 8.63 23.61 -2.87
N GLU A 13 9.24 24.33 -3.80
CA GLU A 13 8.54 24.98 -4.90
C GLU A 13 7.94 23.97 -5.88
N ALA A 14 6.87 24.36 -6.59
CA ALA A 14 6.22 23.51 -7.61
C ALA A 14 7.19 23.01 -8.71
N ASN A 15 8.18 23.84 -9.08
CA ASN A 15 9.23 23.47 -10.02
C ASN A 15 10.08 22.29 -9.48
N ALA A 16 10.43 22.30 -8.19
CA ALA A 16 11.18 21.21 -7.58
C ALA A 16 10.39 19.89 -7.61
N GLN A 17 9.08 19.95 -7.39
CA GLN A 17 8.19 18.80 -7.55
C GLN A 17 8.22 18.26 -8.99
N GLY A 18 8.12 19.15 -9.99
CA GLY A 18 8.23 18.76 -11.40
C GLY A 18 9.56 18.07 -11.74
N LYS A 19 10.67 18.50 -11.12
CA LYS A 19 11.98 17.86 -11.27
C LYS A 19 12.09 16.49 -10.60
N TYR A 20 11.32 16.24 -9.55
CA TYR A 20 11.21 14.91 -8.95
C TYR A 20 10.43 13.98 -9.85
N GLU A 21 9.32 14.44 -10.42
CA GLU A 21 8.46 13.67 -11.32
C GLU A 21 9.15 13.34 -12.65
N SER A 22 10.03 14.21 -13.14
CA SER A 22 10.83 13.96 -14.35
C SER A 22 12.09 13.11 -14.12
N GLY A 23 12.43 12.83 -12.86
CA GLY A 23 13.67 12.12 -12.49
C GLY A 23 14.95 12.95 -12.63
N GLU A 24 14.87 14.24 -12.96
CA GLU A 24 16.03 15.15 -13.01
C GLU A 24 16.67 15.33 -11.63
N ARG A 25 15.88 15.20 -10.57
CA ARG A 25 16.33 15.35 -9.18
C ARG A 25 15.68 14.32 -8.27
N THR A 26 16.39 13.91 -7.23
CA THR A 26 15.83 13.07 -6.17
C THR A 26 15.31 13.91 -5.00
N PRO A 27 14.11 13.61 -4.45
CA PRO A 27 13.61 14.26 -3.25
C PRO A 27 14.49 13.93 -2.04
N LYS A 28 14.58 14.88 -1.11
CA LYS A 28 15.29 14.66 0.17
C LYS A 28 14.41 13.89 1.15
N ALA A 29 15.03 13.31 2.19
CA ALA A 29 14.32 12.59 3.24
C ALA A 29 13.24 13.44 3.93
N ASP A 30 13.49 14.73 4.20
CA ASP A 30 12.49 15.62 4.84
C ASP A 30 11.25 15.82 3.97
N TYR A 31 11.42 15.94 2.65
CA TYR A 31 10.32 15.99 1.70
C TYR A 31 9.49 14.70 1.76
N LEU A 32 10.16 13.54 1.73
CA LEU A 32 9.52 12.23 1.79
C LEU A 32 8.75 12.02 3.10
N ALA A 33 9.32 12.45 4.24
CA ALA A 33 8.67 12.40 5.54
C ALA A 33 7.41 13.28 5.58
N ALA A 34 7.47 14.48 5.01
CA ALA A 34 6.34 15.41 4.98
C ALA A 34 5.17 14.89 4.12
N VAL A 35 5.45 14.28 2.96
CA VAL A 35 4.41 13.65 2.14
C VAL A 35 3.90 12.33 2.75
N ALA A 36 4.75 11.57 3.46
CA ALA A 36 4.33 10.38 4.20
C ALA A 36 3.26 10.71 5.25
N ALA A 37 3.44 11.83 5.97
CA ALA A 37 2.44 12.32 6.93
C ALA A 37 1.10 12.69 6.29
N ARG A 38 1.04 12.84 4.96
CA ARG A 38 -0.19 13.05 4.17
C ARG A 38 -0.70 11.77 3.50
N GLY A 39 -0.17 10.60 3.88
CA GLY A 39 -0.62 9.30 3.40
C GLY A 39 0.08 8.80 2.14
N VAL A 40 1.18 9.42 1.71
CA VAL A 40 1.98 8.90 0.60
C VAL A 40 2.79 7.69 1.07
N ASP A 41 2.67 6.58 0.35
CA ASP A 41 3.50 5.39 0.54
C ASP A 41 4.93 5.64 0.04
N VAL A 42 5.81 6.05 0.94
CA VAL A 42 7.21 6.35 0.59
C VAL A 42 7.99 5.12 0.14
N LEU A 43 7.66 3.92 0.66
CA LEU A 43 8.32 2.69 0.18
C LEU A 43 7.99 2.47 -1.29
N TYR A 44 6.72 2.63 -1.65
CA TYR A 44 6.28 2.54 -3.05
C TYR A 44 6.97 3.58 -3.93
N VAL A 45 7.04 4.84 -3.47
CA VAL A 45 7.71 5.92 -4.21
C VAL A 45 9.18 5.60 -4.48
N LEU A 46 9.88 4.99 -3.52
CA LEU A 46 11.32 4.71 -3.64
C LEU A 46 11.63 3.42 -4.39
N THR A 47 10.77 2.40 -4.29
CA THR A 47 11.11 1.03 -4.69
C THR A 47 10.15 0.43 -5.72
N GLY A 48 9.01 1.09 -5.97
CA GLY A 48 7.89 0.53 -6.73
C GLY A 48 7.15 -0.60 -5.98
N THR A 49 7.55 -0.92 -4.75
CA THR A 49 6.93 -1.96 -3.93
C THR A 49 6.05 -1.32 -2.87
N PRO A 50 4.74 -1.65 -2.79
CA PRO A 50 3.85 -1.08 -1.79
C PRO A 50 4.28 -1.50 -0.38
N THR A 51 4.12 -0.60 0.59
CA THR A 51 4.28 -0.92 2.01
C THR A 51 3.32 -2.05 2.37
N PRO A 52 3.82 -3.21 2.85
CA PRO A 52 2.94 -4.28 3.29
C PRO A 52 1.98 -3.76 4.36
N THR A 53 0.69 -4.05 4.22
CA THR A 53 -0.29 -3.70 5.24
C THR A 53 0.18 -4.27 6.58
N PRO A 54 0.40 -3.43 7.61
CA PRO A 54 0.83 -3.90 8.91
C PRO A 54 -0.21 -4.87 9.44
N VAL A 55 0.20 -6.11 9.66
CA VAL A 55 -0.66 -7.16 10.22
C VAL A 55 -0.64 -7.01 11.74
N ASN A 56 -1.05 -5.84 12.23
CA ASN A 56 -1.05 -5.52 13.66
C ASN A 56 -2.42 -5.82 14.25
N ASN A 57 -2.43 -6.35 15.49
CA ASN A 57 -3.65 -6.67 16.25
C ASN A 57 -4.56 -7.73 15.60
N LEU A 58 -3.99 -8.76 15.00
CA LEU A 58 -4.79 -9.95 14.65
C LEU A 58 -5.43 -10.51 15.93
N SER A 59 -6.69 -10.90 15.82
CA SER A 59 -7.32 -11.78 16.80
C SER A 59 -6.66 -13.16 16.79
N ASP A 60 -6.77 -13.89 17.89
CA ASP A 60 -6.29 -15.28 18.00
C ASP A 60 -6.81 -16.18 16.86
N ALA A 61 -8.01 -15.89 16.34
CA ALA A 61 -8.60 -16.61 15.23
C ALA A 61 -7.85 -16.34 13.91
N GLU A 62 -7.56 -15.07 13.63
CA GLU A 62 -6.82 -14.66 12.43
C GLU A 62 -5.36 -15.15 12.47
N GLU A 63 -4.73 -15.13 13.65
CA GLU A 63 -3.38 -15.68 13.83
C GLU A 63 -3.33 -17.18 13.51
N LYS A 64 -4.29 -17.97 14.01
CA LYS A 64 -4.37 -19.41 13.75
C LYS A 64 -4.59 -19.72 12.27
N VAL A 65 -5.45 -18.95 11.60
CA VAL A 65 -5.68 -19.10 10.15
C VAL A 65 -4.39 -18.80 9.38
N LEU A 66 -3.71 -17.70 9.70
CA LEU A 66 -2.47 -17.32 9.03
C LEU A 66 -1.33 -18.31 9.26
N GLY A 67 -1.16 -18.79 10.50
CA GLY A 67 -0.17 -19.81 10.84
C GLY A 67 -0.40 -21.12 10.09
N SER A 68 -1.66 -21.58 10.03
CA SER A 68 -2.03 -22.78 9.27
C SER A 68 -1.80 -22.58 7.77
N TYR A 69 -2.16 -21.42 7.22
CA TYR A 69 -1.98 -21.10 5.80
C TYR A 69 -0.51 -21.16 5.37
N ARG A 70 0.40 -20.62 6.19
CA ARG A 70 1.83 -20.52 5.87
C ARG A 70 2.57 -21.85 5.76
N VAL A 71 2.07 -22.91 6.41
CA VAL A 71 2.70 -24.24 6.38
C VAL A 71 2.17 -25.16 5.28
N LEU A 72 1.10 -24.75 4.57
CA LEU A 72 0.55 -25.48 3.44
C LEU A 72 1.45 -25.38 2.21
N ASP A 73 1.33 -26.36 1.33
CA ASP A 73 1.89 -26.25 -0.02
C ASP A 73 1.11 -25.23 -0.87
N LYS A 74 1.68 -24.94 -2.04
CA LYS A 74 1.16 -23.91 -2.94
C LYS A 74 -0.24 -24.23 -3.50
N GLU A 75 -0.52 -25.50 -3.77
CA GLU A 75 -1.82 -25.92 -4.31
C GLU A 75 -2.94 -25.64 -3.30
N HIS A 76 -2.71 -26.02 -2.04
CA HIS A 76 -3.65 -25.77 -0.96
C HIS A 76 -3.76 -24.28 -0.61
N GLN A 77 -2.66 -23.54 -0.64
CA GLN A 77 -2.68 -22.08 -0.46
C GLN A 77 -3.51 -21.37 -1.53
N ASP A 78 -3.37 -21.78 -2.80
CA ASP A 78 -4.12 -21.21 -3.92
C ASP A 78 -5.61 -21.54 -3.82
N ALA A 79 -5.96 -22.77 -3.40
CA ALA A 79 -7.35 -23.18 -3.18
C ALA A 79 -8.02 -22.36 -2.06
N ILE A 80 -7.37 -22.21 -0.90
CA ILE A 80 -7.88 -21.40 0.22
C ILE A 80 -8.06 -19.94 -0.20
N ARG A 81 -7.07 -19.36 -0.89
CA ARG A 81 -7.14 -17.98 -1.37
C ARG A 81 -8.35 -17.79 -2.29
N ARG A 82 -8.56 -18.69 -3.25
CA ARG A 82 -9.69 -18.61 -4.18
C ARG A 82 -11.03 -18.67 -3.46
N LEU A 83 -11.19 -19.61 -2.53
CA LEU A 83 -12.41 -19.73 -1.73
C LEU A 83 -12.68 -18.47 -0.91
N ALA A 84 -11.66 -17.96 -0.20
CA ALA A 84 -11.78 -16.76 0.62
C ALA A 84 -12.18 -15.53 -0.22
N THR A 85 -11.56 -15.33 -1.38
CA THR A 85 -11.90 -14.22 -2.29
C THR A 85 -13.33 -14.35 -2.81
N THR A 86 -13.74 -15.53 -3.31
CA THR A 86 -15.10 -15.72 -3.83
C THR A 86 -16.17 -15.50 -2.76
N ILE A 87 -15.98 -16.01 -1.55
CA ILE A 87 -16.93 -15.80 -0.44
C ILE A 87 -17.01 -14.31 -0.06
N ALA A 88 -15.87 -13.61 -0.03
CA ALA A 88 -15.84 -12.19 0.27
C ALA A 88 -16.56 -11.36 -0.79
N GLU A 89 -16.36 -11.66 -2.08
CA GLU A 89 -17.05 -11.00 -3.20
C GLU A 89 -18.57 -11.21 -3.12
N LEU A 90 -19.02 -12.43 -2.82
CA LEU A 90 -20.44 -12.75 -2.65
C LEU A 90 -21.07 -12.08 -1.42
N SER A 91 -20.27 -11.80 -0.40
CA SER A 91 -20.72 -11.19 0.85
C SER A 91 -20.68 -9.65 0.82
N ALA A 92 -20.03 -9.06 -0.19
CA ALA A 92 -20.00 -7.62 -0.36
C ALA A 92 -21.38 -7.10 -0.81
N PRO A 93 -21.99 -6.13 -0.11
CA PRO A 93 -23.26 -5.54 -0.53
C PRO A 93 -23.04 -4.73 -1.81
N GLY A 94 -23.35 -5.32 -2.97
CA GLY A 94 -23.23 -4.63 -4.26
C GLY A 94 -23.22 -5.48 -5.54
N SER A 95 -23.18 -6.82 -5.47
CA SER A 95 -23.15 -7.65 -6.68
C SER A 95 -24.54 -8.17 -7.07
N THR A 96 -25.48 -7.25 -7.29
CA THR A 96 -26.69 -7.49 -8.10
C THR A 96 -26.76 -6.42 -9.17
N VAL A 97 -26.32 -6.78 -10.37
CA VAL A 97 -26.81 -6.23 -11.65
C VAL A 97 -27.13 -7.41 -12.53
#